data_AF-A0A6P8EC25-F1
#
_entry.id   AF-A0A6P8EC25-F1
#
_cell.length_a   1.000
_cell.length_b   1.000
_cell.length_c   1.000
_cell.angle_alpha   90.00
_cell.angle_beta   90.00
_cell.angle_gamma   90.00
#
_symmetry.space_group_name_H-M   'P 1'
#
loop_
_entity.id
_entity.type
_entity.pdbx_description
1 polymer ?
#
loop_
_entity_poly.entity_id
_entity_poly.type
_entity_poly.pdbx_seq_one_letter_code
_entity_poly.pdbx_strand_id
1 'polypeptide(L)'
;MDPSALVAEAFKLTVVPACRQLEYMLRYKIHVNELKDGVDKLVHARKRVQHAINEAILKGERIEGDVQRWLSETDVLTKRARKVIVDVESKKSCLHFIPNPVARHQLGRKARKDADNIRDHCRSGEKFNKISYHDAQTTEAAATLPSSSSGTTAQPPIPLDSRASILSKIMEALEDNNVRRIGVHGMGGVGKSTLLDEVERKAKESNRFDEVIRKLISKNPNVDVIGADISYILGMLDKKDDGKGSAEQDGTGSGKKKAFIILDDLWEDLNLKLIGIEDSYKNVEIKMLLTSRNCDLLANKIGCRPNLHLTHLSPEETAKLFAAIAGRDPQTDTLAANLVEKCKGLPVLIVPLATMLKNKAFFTWEEAVEHIKKLEAGYSTLELSYQSLEEEKYKELFLLCGLMGNQNIPVRNLLKYSIGLGSFGGTNIVERAGREMVESIRKLQASSLLLQGDDNDHVKIHDVVREFSTKIANKDGRYLVFSDDKDLQVCPVESLEKITTISLPHVAIQTLPQHMWSYPNLTTFISHAGDYANDQGMFSDSPFGIE
;
A
#
# COMPACT_ATOMS: atom_id res chain seq x y z
N MET A 1 58.18 28.43 32.60
CA MET A 1 57.27 27.36 32.12
C MET A 1 57.78 26.06 32.70
N ASP A 2 56.95 25.37 33.46
CA ASP A 2 57.31 24.08 34.05
C ASP A 2 57.50 23.04 32.92
N PRO A 3 58.69 22.41 32.79
CA PRO A 3 58.94 21.39 31.78
C PRO A 3 57.93 20.23 31.82
N SER A 4 57.40 19.94 33.01
CA SER A 4 56.38 18.90 33.18
C SER A 4 55.04 19.28 32.54
N ALA A 5 54.68 20.56 32.53
CA ALA A 5 53.46 21.06 31.89
C ALA A 5 53.57 21.00 30.36
N LEU A 6 54.74 21.31 29.80
CA LEU A 6 55.03 21.20 28.36
C LEU A 6 55.01 19.75 27.87
N VAL A 7 55.58 18.82 28.66
CA VAL A 7 55.52 17.38 28.37
C VAL A 7 54.09 16.86 28.48
N ALA A 8 53.31 17.30 29.47
CA ALA A 8 51.90 16.93 29.61
C ALA A 8 51.03 17.45 28.45
N GLU A 9 51.27 18.67 27.98
CA GLU A 9 50.58 19.27 26.84
C GLU A 9 50.93 18.52 25.53
N ALA A 10 52.22 18.22 25.31
CA ALA A 10 52.68 17.45 24.16
C ALA A 10 52.13 16.01 24.17
N PHE A 11 52.08 15.37 25.34
CA PHE A 11 51.50 14.03 25.51
C PHE A 11 50.00 14.02 25.23
N LYS A 12 49.26 15.04 25.69
CA LYS A 12 47.83 15.22 25.35
C LYS A 12 47.59 15.46 23.86
N LEU A 13 48.46 16.22 23.19
CA LEU A 13 48.28 16.60 21.78
C LEU A 13 48.69 15.50 20.80
N THR A 14 49.59 14.57 21.18
CA THR A 14 50.15 13.57 20.25
C THR A 14 49.85 12.12 20.63
N VAL A 15 50.03 11.75 21.90
CA VAL A 15 49.87 10.37 22.36
C VAL A 15 48.40 9.98 22.50
N VAL A 16 47.56 10.87 23.04
CA VAL A 16 46.12 10.61 23.21
C VAL A 16 45.41 10.35 21.88
N PRO A 17 45.61 11.15 20.81
CA PRO A 17 45.04 10.86 19.49
C PRO A 17 45.55 9.54 18.90
N ALA A 18 46.84 9.24 19.03
CA ALA A 18 47.44 8.00 18.52
C ALA A 18 46.88 6.76 19.25
N CYS A 19 46.76 6.80 20.57
CA CYS A 19 46.11 5.76 21.37
C CYS A 19 44.65 5.56 20.98
N ARG A 20 43.89 6.63 20.71
CA ARG A 20 42.50 6.54 20.20
C ARG A 20 42.42 5.88 18.84
N GLN A 21 43.36 6.14 17.92
CA GLN A 21 43.39 5.46 16.63
C GLN A 21 43.69 3.96 16.78
N LEU A 22 44.64 3.59 17.65
CA LEU A 22 44.94 2.19 17.95
C LEU A 22 43.78 1.48 18.65
N GLU A 23 42.99 2.20 19.44
CA GLU A 23 41.80 1.67 20.12
C GLU A 23 40.75 1.15 19.12
N TYR A 24 40.43 1.90 18.07
CA TYR A 24 39.48 1.46 17.04
C TYR A 24 39.91 0.16 16.37
N MET A 25 41.22 -0.07 16.23
CA MET A 25 41.78 -1.28 15.63
C MET A 25 41.80 -2.47 16.59
N LEU A 26 42.27 -2.26 17.82
CA LEU A 26 42.47 -3.33 18.82
C LEU A 26 41.15 -3.73 19.50
N ARG A 27 40.24 -2.77 19.70
CA ARG A 27 38.95 -2.94 20.38
C ARG A 27 37.75 -2.92 19.44
N TYR A 28 37.96 -3.12 18.13
CA TYR A 28 36.87 -3.09 17.14
C TYR A 28 35.69 -4.01 17.51
N LYS A 29 35.96 -5.19 18.10
CA LYS A 29 34.91 -6.12 18.57
C LYS A 29 34.02 -5.51 19.66
N ILE A 30 34.61 -4.76 20.58
CA ILE A 30 33.86 -4.07 21.64
C ILE A 30 32.93 -3.04 21.00
N HIS A 31 33.42 -2.24 20.06
CA HIS A 31 32.58 -1.24 19.37
C HIS A 31 31.47 -1.86 18.52
N VAL A 32 31.72 -3.03 17.91
CA VAL A 32 30.68 -3.77 17.17
C VAL A 32 29.63 -4.34 18.12
N ASN A 33 30.02 -4.85 19.29
CA ASN A 33 29.07 -5.30 20.29
C ASN A 33 28.26 -4.13 20.88
N GLU A 34 28.91 -3.00 21.18
CA GLU A 34 28.24 -1.75 21.58
C GLU A 34 27.21 -1.30 20.52
N LEU A 35 27.53 -1.46 19.24
CA LEU A 35 26.61 -1.17 18.13
C LEU A 35 25.42 -2.14 18.12
N LYS A 36 25.66 -3.45 18.29
CA LYS A 36 24.58 -4.46 18.36
C LYS A 36 23.62 -4.17 19.52
N ASP A 37 24.16 -3.96 20.71
CA ASP A 37 23.38 -3.60 21.90
C ASP A 37 22.61 -2.28 21.69
N GLY A 38 23.23 -1.31 21.02
CA GLY A 38 22.60 -0.05 20.64
C GLY A 38 21.41 -0.25 19.70
N VAL A 39 21.56 -1.07 18.66
CA VAL A 39 20.49 -1.41 17.71
C VAL A 39 19.33 -2.08 18.45
N ASP A 40 19.62 -3.03 19.35
CA ASP A 40 18.57 -3.70 20.12
C ASP A 40 17.80 -2.69 20.99
N LYS A 41 18.50 -1.81 21.71
CA LYS A 41 17.86 -0.73 22.49
C LYS A 41 17.02 0.20 21.62
N LEU A 42 17.51 0.56 20.43
CA LEU A 42 16.80 1.42 19.49
C LEU A 42 15.52 0.76 18.96
N VAL A 43 15.56 -0.55 18.67
CA VAL A 43 14.38 -1.33 18.27
C VAL A 43 13.34 -1.34 19.39
N HIS A 44 13.75 -1.54 20.64
CA HIS A 44 12.84 -1.49 21.79
C HIS A 44 12.25 -0.08 21.99
N ALA A 45 13.07 0.96 21.87
CA ALA A 45 12.61 2.35 21.96
C ALA A 45 11.59 2.67 20.85
N ARG A 46 11.86 2.26 19.61
CA ARG A 46 10.93 2.40 18.48
C ARG A 46 9.60 1.72 18.77
N LYS A 47 9.61 0.47 19.26
CA LYS A 47 8.39 -0.25 19.63
C LYS A 47 7.56 0.50 20.67
N ARG A 48 8.19 1.06 21.71
CA ARG A 48 7.48 1.87 22.73
C ARG A 48 6.81 3.10 22.12
N VAL A 49 7.54 3.87 21.31
CA VAL A 49 6.99 5.07 20.65
C VAL A 49 5.86 4.69 19.68
N GLN A 50 6.02 3.57 18.95
CA GLN A 50 4.99 3.07 18.05
C GLN A 50 3.70 2.67 18.79
N HIS A 51 3.80 2.01 19.96
CA HIS A 51 2.61 1.73 20.78
C HIS A 51 1.89 3.00 21.21
N ALA A 52 2.63 4.03 21.64
CA ALA A 52 2.04 5.31 22.02
C ALA A 52 1.36 6.03 20.84
N ILE A 53 1.93 5.94 19.64
CA ILE A 53 1.31 6.43 18.41
C ILE A 53 0.00 5.69 18.12
N ASN A 54 0.00 4.36 18.22
CA ASN A 54 -1.19 3.57 17.97
C ASN A 54 -2.32 3.93 18.97
N GLU A 55 -1.99 4.13 20.25
CA GLU A 55 -2.94 4.61 21.25
C GLU A 55 -3.50 6.00 20.93
N ALA A 56 -2.65 6.93 20.46
CA ALA A 56 -3.07 8.27 20.06
C ALA A 56 -4.00 8.24 18.84
N ILE A 57 -3.70 7.40 17.84
CA ILE A 57 -4.56 7.20 16.66
C ILE A 57 -5.93 6.65 17.07
N LEU A 58 -5.99 5.68 17.99
CA LEU A 58 -7.24 5.14 18.52
C LEU A 58 -8.08 6.20 19.24
N LYS A 59 -7.44 7.21 19.85
CA LYS A 59 -8.10 8.37 20.48
C LYS A 59 -8.46 9.47 19.48
N GLY A 60 -8.17 9.29 18.19
CA GLY A 60 -8.38 10.30 17.15
C GLY A 60 -7.42 11.50 17.22
N GLU A 61 -6.30 11.35 17.92
CA GLU A 61 -5.28 12.40 18.08
C GLU A 61 -4.30 12.41 16.90
N ARG A 62 -3.73 13.57 16.58
CA ARG A 62 -2.67 13.69 15.57
C ARG A 62 -1.31 13.54 16.23
N ILE A 63 -0.38 12.91 15.52
CA ILE A 63 0.99 12.67 15.99
C ILE A 63 1.85 13.90 15.68
N GLU A 64 2.67 14.29 16.65
CA GLU A 64 3.62 15.39 16.49
C GLU A 64 4.65 15.08 15.38
N GLY A 65 4.99 16.08 14.58
CA GLY A 65 5.87 15.89 13.40
C GLY A 65 7.30 15.52 13.75
N ASP A 66 7.79 15.90 14.94
CA ASP A 66 9.10 15.51 15.44
C ASP A 66 9.17 14.01 15.82
N VAL A 67 8.08 13.43 16.30
CA VAL A 67 7.95 11.98 16.54
C VAL A 67 8.02 11.21 15.21
N GLN A 68 7.31 11.67 14.18
CA GLN A 68 7.35 11.05 12.85
C GLN A 68 8.74 11.13 12.21
N ARG A 69 9.43 12.28 12.38
CA ARG A 69 10.82 12.45 11.95
C ARG A 69 11.75 11.50 12.71
N TRP A 70 11.56 11.36 14.02
CA TRP A 70 12.37 10.47 14.85
C TRP A 70 12.21 8.99 14.45
N LEU A 71 11.01 8.55 14.08
CA LEU A 71 10.79 7.20 13.52
C LEU A 71 11.54 7.00 12.19
N SER A 72 11.46 7.98 11.29
CA SER A 72 12.14 7.93 10.00
C SER A 72 13.67 7.85 10.17
N GLU A 73 14.22 8.66 11.07
CA GLU A 73 15.66 8.65 11.40
C GLU A 73 16.08 7.33 12.06
N THR A 74 15.21 6.74 12.88
CA THR A 74 15.43 5.42 13.50
C THR A 74 15.63 4.34 12.45
N ASP A 75 14.82 4.32 11.39
CA ASP A 75 14.94 3.33 10.32
C ASP A 75 16.26 3.48 9.54
N VAL A 76 16.66 4.73 9.27
CA VAL A 76 17.93 5.05 8.61
C VAL A 76 19.13 4.61 9.46
N LEU A 77 19.12 4.91 10.76
CA LEU A 77 20.19 4.52 11.68
C LEU A 77 20.27 3.00 11.85
N THR A 78 19.13 2.32 11.97
CA THR A 78 19.06 0.85 12.08
C THR A 78 19.63 0.19 10.82
N LYS A 79 19.23 0.66 9.63
CA LYS A 79 19.76 0.14 8.35
C LYS A 79 21.27 0.34 8.22
N ARG A 80 21.77 1.52 8.59
CA ARG A 80 23.21 1.83 8.58
C ARG A 80 23.99 0.92 9.52
N ALA A 81 23.51 0.74 10.74
CA ALA A 81 24.15 -0.10 11.74
C ALA A 81 24.16 -1.59 11.35
N ARG A 82 23.05 -2.11 10.82
CA ARG A 82 22.98 -3.49 10.31
C ARG A 82 23.98 -3.74 9.18
N LYS A 83 24.17 -2.77 8.27
CA LYS A 83 25.20 -2.86 7.23
C LYS A 83 26.60 -3.02 7.84
N VAL A 84 26.94 -2.27 8.88
CA VAL A 84 28.24 -2.39 9.57
C VAL A 84 28.39 -3.77 10.22
N ILE A 85 27.34 -4.28 10.85
CA ILE A 85 27.35 -5.60 11.49
C ILE A 85 27.60 -6.71 10.45
N VAL A 86 26.89 -6.66 9.32
CA VAL A 86 27.07 -7.61 8.20
C VAL A 86 28.48 -7.49 7.59
N ASP A 87 28.99 -6.27 7.37
CA ASP A 87 30.36 -6.03 6.88
C ASP A 87 31.42 -6.67 7.79
N VAL A 88 31.16 -6.75 9.10
CA VAL A 88 32.05 -7.38 10.08
C VAL A 88 31.91 -8.90 10.05
N GLU A 89 30.69 -9.43 9.90
CA GLU A 89 30.42 -10.88 9.89
C GLU A 89 30.91 -11.56 8.60
N SER A 90 30.73 -10.93 7.44
CA SER A 90 31.27 -11.44 6.17
C SER A 90 32.80 -11.54 6.19
N LYS A 91 33.47 -10.60 6.84
CA LYS A 91 34.94 -10.61 7.01
C LYS A 91 35.45 -11.56 8.09
N LYS A 92 34.57 -12.19 8.89
CA LYS A 92 34.94 -13.31 9.79
C LYS A 92 35.06 -14.66 9.07
N SER A 93 34.39 -14.81 7.92
CA SER A 93 34.32 -16.06 7.15
C SER A 93 35.71 -16.55 6.67
N CYS A 94 36.64 -15.62 6.43
CA CYS A 94 38.04 -15.95 6.15
C CYS A 94 38.82 -16.15 7.48
N LEU A 95 38.88 -17.39 7.97
CA LEU A 95 39.73 -17.87 9.09
C LEU A 95 39.71 -17.01 10.36
N HIS A 96 38.61 -17.01 11.13
CA HIS A 96 38.48 -16.63 12.57
C HIS A 96 39.06 -15.27 13.06
N PHE A 97 39.69 -14.49 12.17
CA PHE A 97 40.47 -13.30 12.48
C PHE A 97 40.45 -12.40 11.26
N ILE A 98 39.93 -11.18 11.37
CA ILE A 98 40.06 -10.18 10.29
C ILE A 98 41.56 -9.83 10.19
N PRO A 99 42.36 -10.27 9.20
CA PRO A 99 43.81 -10.19 9.31
C PRO A 99 44.34 -8.76 9.13
N ASN A 100 43.57 -7.91 8.44
CA ASN A 100 43.98 -6.58 8.02
C ASN A 100 43.74 -5.51 9.11
N PRO A 101 44.80 -4.91 9.70
CA PRO A 101 44.69 -3.85 10.71
C PRO A 101 43.94 -2.60 10.23
N VAL A 102 44.09 -2.24 8.95
CA VAL A 102 43.39 -1.09 8.35
C VAL A 102 41.89 -1.36 8.27
N ALA A 103 41.49 -2.58 7.89
CA ALA A 103 40.09 -2.97 7.85
C ALA A 103 39.47 -2.97 9.26
N ARG A 104 40.19 -3.44 10.27
CA ARG A 104 39.74 -3.38 11.68
C ARG A 104 39.55 -1.96 12.16
N HIS A 105 40.51 -1.10 11.87
CA HIS A 105 40.44 0.32 12.20
C HIS A 105 39.21 0.98 11.59
N GLN A 106 38.99 0.80 10.29
CA GLN A 106 37.84 1.37 9.57
C GLN A 106 36.51 0.87 10.14
N LEU A 107 36.38 -0.44 10.36
CA LEU A 107 35.17 -1.05 10.91
C LEU A 107 34.92 -0.62 12.36
N GLY A 108 35.95 -0.61 13.21
CA GLY A 108 35.84 -0.16 14.60
C GLY A 108 35.45 1.31 14.72
N ARG A 109 36.00 2.17 13.84
CA ARG A 109 35.64 3.59 13.78
C ARG A 109 34.18 3.79 13.34
N LYS A 110 33.74 3.06 12.30
CA LYS A 110 32.37 3.13 11.79
C LYS A 110 31.37 2.60 12.83
N ALA A 111 31.67 1.46 13.45
CA ALA A 111 30.86 0.86 14.50
C ALA A 111 30.71 1.78 15.72
N ARG A 112 31.82 2.40 16.18
CA ARG A 112 31.77 3.34 17.30
C ARG A 112 30.92 4.57 16.96
N LYS A 113 31.13 5.17 15.78
CA LYS A 113 30.37 6.34 15.32
C LYS A 113 28.87 6.05 15.26
N ASP A 114 28.49 4.91 14.69
CA ASP A 114 27.08 4.54 14.59
C ASP A 114 26.48 4.18 15.95
N ALA A 115 27.25 3.57 16.86
CA ALA A 115 26.81 3.29 18.22
C ALA A 115 26.56 4.58 19.02
N ASP A 116 27.43 5.58 18.87
CA ASP A 116 27.27 6.90 19.51
C ASP A 116 26.05 7.64 18.93
N ASN A 117 25.86 7.64 17.60
CA ASN A 117 24.68 8.22 16.95
C ASN A 117 23.38 7.56 17.44
N ILE A 118 23.34 6.22 17.51
CA ILE A 118 22.19 5.48 18.00
C ILE A 118 21.90 5.83 19.47
N ARG A 119 22.93 5.91 20.30
CA ARG A 119 22.79 6.28 21.72
C ARG A 119 22.15 7.65 21.89
N ASP A 120 22.61 8.64 21.13
CA ASP A 120 22.07 9.99 21.20
C ASP A 120 20.64 10.04 20.64
N HIS A 121 20.33 9.27 19.60
CA HIS A 121 18.98 9.13 19.06
C HIS A 121 18.01 8.41 20.02
N CYS A 122 18.47 7.40 20.76
CA CYS A 122 17.67 6.79 21.82
C CYS A 122 17.32 7.80 22.90
N ARG A 123 18.28 8.65 23.31
CA ARG A 123 18.06 9.68 24.32
C ARG A 123 17.09 10.77 23.86
N SER A 124 17.02 11.08 22.57
CA SER A 124 16.01 12.02 22.06
C SER A 124 14.60 11.42 22.10
N GLY A 125 14.47 10.12 21.78
CA GLY A 125 13.20 9.40 21.82
C GLY A 125 12.62 9.20 23.23
N GLU A 126 13.47 9.17 24.26
CA GLU A 126 13.05 9.10 25.67
C GLU A 126 12.50 10.42 26.22
N LYS A 127 12.69 11.54 25.51
CA LYS A 127 12.30 12.89 25.96
C LYS A 127 10.95 13.35 25.42
N PHE A 128 10.21 12.49 24.71
CA PHE A 128 8.87 12.84 24.24
C PHE A 128 7.89 12.91 25.43
N ASN A 129 7.71 14.11 25.98
CA ASN A 129 6.73 14.36 27.04
C ASN A 129 5.28 14.36 26.51
N LYS A 130 5.11 14.65 25.22
CA LYS A 130 3.83 14.67 24.52
C LYS A 130 4.07 14.20 23.08
N ILE A 131 3.43 13.09 22.70
CA ILE A 131 3.64 12.41 21.40
C ILE A 131 2.54 12.79 20.39
N SER A 132 1.42 13.29 20.90
CA SER A 132 0.21 13.58 20.15
C SER A 132 -0.49 14.82 20.69
N TYR A 133 -1.34 15.43 19.88
CA TYR A 133 -2.13 16.60 20.26
C TYR A 133 -3.58 16.46 19.78
N HIS A 134 -4.49 17.03 20.57
CA HIS A 134 -5.86 17.27 20.16
C HIS A 134 -5.90 18.48 19.24
N ASP A 135 -6.39 18.29 18.03
CA ASP A 135 -6.69 19.36 17.10
C ASP A 135 -8.10 19.91 17.42
N ALA A 136 -8.16 20.96 18.22
CA ALA A 136 -9.43 21.59 18.62
C ALA A 136 -10.19 22.24 17.44
N GLN A 137 -9.53 22.44 16.29
CA GLN A 137 -10.21 22.91 15.08
C GLN A 137 -11.01 21.80 14.38
N THR A 138 -10.86 20.55 14.81
CA THR A 138 -11.69 19.45 14.29
C THR A 138 -13.01 19.30 15.06
N THR A 139 -13.18 19.84 16.26
CA THR A 139 -14.42 19.64 17.04
C THR A 139 -15.64 20.44 16.55
N GLU A 140 -15.45 21.60 15.91
CA GLU A 140 -16.56 22.33 15.27
C GLU A 140 -16.78 21.92 13.80
N ALA A 141 -15.77 21.33 13.15
CA ALA A 141 -15.91 20.78 11.79
C ALA A 141 -16.35 19.30 11.75
N ALA A 142 -16.11 18.53 12.82
CA ALA A 142 -16.53 17.13 12.95
C ALA A 142 -18.02 16.96 13.24
N ALA A 143 -18.72 18.02 13.63
CA ALA A 143 -20.18 18.02 13.69
C ALA A 143 -20.82 18.18 12.29
N THR A 144 -20.04 18.40 11.22
CA THR A 144 -20.63 18.62 9.88
C THR A 144 -19.95 17.92 8.71
N LEU A 145 -18.88 17.13 8.86
CA LEU A 145 -18.37 16.31 7.74
C LEU A 145 -17.80 14.95 8.17
N PRO A 146 -17.94 13.91 7.32
CA PRO A 146 -17.94 12.50 7.72
C PRO A 146 -16.53 11.92 7.89
N SER A 147 -16.42 10.98 8.83
CA SER A 147 -15.28 10.08 9.01
C SER A 147 -14.94 9.32 7.73
N SER A 148 -13.64 9.27 7.43
CA SER A 148 -12.92 8.39 6.50
C SER A 148 -13.78 7.45 5.66
N SER A 149 -14.26 7.96 4.53
CA SER A 149 -14.78 7.16 3.43
C SER A 149 -13.85 7.35 2.22
N SER A 150 -13.48 6.23 1.60
CA SER A 150 -12.87 6.20 0.28
C SER A 150 -13.68 7.10 -0.66
N GLY A 151 -13.00 8.08 -1.25
CA GLY A 151 -13.61 9.15 -2.02
C GLY A 151 -14.52 8.65 -3.14
N THR A 152 -15.82 8.76 -2.90
CA THR A 152 -16.76 9.34 -3.87
C THR A 152 -17.64 10.28 -3.05
N THR A 153 -17.89 11.47 -3.58
CA THR A 153 -18.77 12.51 -3.01
C THR A 153 -19.92 11.94 -2.20
N ALA A 154 -20.21 12.51 -1.02
CA ALA A 154 -21.35 12.23 -0.15
C ALA A 154 -22.71 12.51 -0.83
N GLN A 155 -22.98 11.80 -1.91
CA GLN A 155 -24.28 11.56 -2.48
C GLN A 155 -24.76 10.23 -1.88
N PRO A 156 -26.04 10.11 -1.49
CA PRO A 156 -26.59 8.81 -1.10
C PRO A 156 -26.29 7.78 -2.20
N PRO A 157 -25.95 6.52 -1.85
CA PRO A 157 -25.69 5.48 -2.83
C PRO A 157 -26.85 5.44 -3.82
N ILE A 158 -26.53 5.49 -5.12
CA ILE A 158 -27.56 5.35 -6.17
C ILE A 158 -28.28 4.02 -5.89
N PRO A 159 -29.61 4.01 -5.72
CA PRO A 159 -30.31 2.80 -5.32
C PRO A 159 -30.30 1.82 -6.49
N LEU A 160 -29.47 0.78 -6.37
CA LEU A 160 -29.36 -0.32 -7.33
C LEU A 160 -29.94 -1.56 -6.66
N ASP A 161 -31.12 -2.01 -7.11
CA ASP A 161 -31.92 -3.05 -6.46
C ASP A 161 -31.16 -4.39 -6.36
N SER A 162 -30.37 -4.72 -7.38
CA SER A 162 -29.49 -5.90 -7.37
C SER A 162 -28.47 -5.84 -6.22
N ARG A 163 -27.95 -4.65 -5.93
CA ARG A 163 -26.93 -4.42 -4.89
C ARG A 163 -27.55 -4.37 -3.53
N ALA A 164 -28.71 -3.73 -3.41
CA ALA A 164 -29.53 -3.74 -2.20
C ALA A 164 -29.92 -5.18 -1.81
N SER A 165 -30.31 -6.02 -2.77
CA SER A 165 -30.66 -7.43 -2.50
C SER A 165 -29.48 -8.23 -1.96
N ILE A 166 -28.30 -8.13 -2.56
CA ILE A 166 -27.10 -8.82 -2.08
C ILE A 166 -26.66 -8.26 -0.72
N LEU A 167 -26.70 -6.95 -0.54
CA LEU A 167 -26.43 -6.29 0.74
C LEU A 167 -27.33 -6.84 1.84
N SER A 168 -28.64 -6.92 1.63
CA SER A 168 -29.59 -7.48 2.60
C SER A 168 -29.24 -8.93 2.95
N LYS A 169 -28.95 -9.77 1.95
CA LYS A 169 -28.52 -11.17 2.18
C LYS A 169 -27.24 -11.28 3.00
N ILE A 170 -26.29 -10.37 2.79
CA ILE A 170 -25.05 -10.30 3.59
C ILE A 170 -25.41 -9.92 5.04
N MET A 171 -26.21 -8.87 5.24
CA MET A 171 -26.61 -8.43 6.58
C MET A 171 -27.39 -9.51 7.33
N GLU A 172 -28.31 -10.21 6.68
CA GLU A 172 -29.02 -11.38 7.24
C GLU A 172 -28.06 -12.50 7.64
N ALA A 173 -27.09 -12.84 6.78
CA ALA A 173 -26.07 -13.84 7.08
C ALA A 173 -25.13 -13.40 8.23
N LEU A 174 -24.90 -12.09 8.40
CA LEU A 174 -24.18 -11.54 9.55
C LEU A 174 -24.98 -11.66 10.85
N GLU A 175 -26.29 -11.84 10.80
CA GLU A 175 -27.12 -12.09 11.99
C GLU A 175 -27.21 -13.58 12.37
N ASP A 176 -27.04 -14.51 11.42
CA ASP A 176 -27.11 -15.94 11.67
C ASP A 176 -25.84 -16.48 12.37
N ASN A 177 -25.96 -16.93 13.62
CA ASN A 177 -24.83 -17.46 14.41
C ASN A 177 -24.20 -18.75 13.80
N ASN A 178 -24.88 -19.43 12.89
CA ASN A 178 -24.33 -20.60 12.18
C ASN A 178 -23.43 -20.20 11.01
N VAL A 179 -23.50 -18.94 10.57
CA VAL A 179 -22.71 -18.43 9.46
C VAL A 179 -21.43 -17.77 9.96
N ARG A 180 -20.30 -18.36 9.58
CA ARG A 180 -18.95 -17.85 9.90
C ARG A 180 -18.29 -17.10 8.75
N ARG A 181 -18.53 -17.55 7.51
CA ARG A 181 -17.83 -17.06 6.31
C ARG A 181 -18.81 -16.83 5.18
N ILE A 182 -18.89 -15.60 4.71
CA ILE A 182 -19.73 -15.17 3.59
C ILE A 182 -18.80 -14.90 2.41
N GLY A 183 -19.16 -15.43 1.24
CA GLY A 183 -18.44 -15.19 -0.01
C GLY A 183 -19.25 -14.28 -0.92
N VAL A 184 -18.58 -13.34 -1.60
CA VAL A 184 -19.16 -12.61 -2.72
C VAL A 184 -18.24 -12.74 -3.93
N HIS A 185 -18.70 -13.43 -4.97
CA HIS A 185 -17.93 -13.60 -6.19
C HIS A 185 -18.54 -12.86 -7.37
N GLY A 186 -17.73 -12.54 -8.38
CA GLY A 186 -18.19 -11.89 -9.61
C GLY A 186 -17.03 -11.34 -10.43
N MET A 187 -17.29 -11.05 -11.70
CA MET A 187 -16.26 -10.56 -12.63
C MET A 187 -15.59 -9.26 -12.13
N GLY A 188 -14.39 -8.95 -12.65
CA GLY A 188 -13.75 -7.66 -12.42
C GLY A 188 -14.65 -6.49 -12.83
N GLY A 189 -14.68 -5.42 -12.03
CA GLY A 189 -15.42 -4.20 -12.37
C GLY A 189 -16.93 -4.22 -12.16
N VAL A 190 -17.49 -5.33 -11.64
CA VAL A 190 -18.93 -5.41 -11.30
C VAL A 190 -19.30 -4.64 -10.03
N GLY A 191 -18.35 -4.08 -9.27
CA GLY A 191 -18.62 -3.29 -8.05
C GLY A 191 -18.63 -4.08 -6.74
N LYS A 192 -17.82 -5.13 -6.62
CA LYS A 192 -17.69 -5.91 -5.36
C LYS A 192 -17.16 -5.05 -4.20
N SER A 193 -16.06 -4.33 -4.40
CA SER A 193 -15.49 -3.45 -3.37
C SER A 193 -16.44 -2.33 -2.96
N THR A 194 -17.20 -1.76 -3.92
CA THR A 194 -18.25 -0.77 -3.63
C THR A 194 -19.38 -1.34 -2.78
N LEU A 195 -19.77 -2.60 -2.99
CA LEU A 195 -20.71 -3.28 -2.12
C LEU A 195 -20.14 -3.48 -0.70
N LEU A 196 -18.85 -3.82 -0.58
CA LEU A 196 -18.19 -3.95 0.71
C LEU A 196 -18.12 -2.63 1.49
N ASP A 197 -17.93 -1.49 0.82
CA ASP A 197 -17.96 -0.16 1.45
C ASP A 197 -19.28 0.03 2.22
N GLU A 198 -20.40 -0.33 1.58
CA GLU A 198 -21.73 -0.21 2.15
C GLU A 198 -22.00 -1.25 3.26
N VAL A 199 -21.48 -2.48 3.12
CA VAL A 199 -21.54 -3.50 4.18
C VAL A 199 -20.74 -3.04 5.41
N GLU A 200 -19.52 -2.55 5.21
CA GLU A 200 -18.65 -2.05 6.27
C GLU A 200 -19.30 -0.90 7.02
N ARG A 201 -19.85 0.07 6.28
CA ARG A 201 -20.59 1.22 6.84
C ARG A 201 -21.76 0.74 7.70
N LYS A 202 -22.64 -0.12 7.17
CA LYS A 202 -23.79 -0.65 7.92
C LYS A 202 -23.38 -1.52 9.11
N ALA A 203 -22.30 -2.30 8.99
CA ALA A 203 -21.79 -3.11 10.10
C ALA A 203 -21.32 -2.23 11.26
N LYS A 204 -20.58 -1.15 10.97
CA LYS A 204 -20.15 -0.16 11.97
C LYS A 204 -21.34 0.57 12.60
N GLU A 205 -22.30 1.02 11.80
CA GLU A 205 -23.51 1.71 12.29
C GLU A 205 -24.40 0.83 13.15
N SER A 206 -24.43 -0.47 12.88
CA SER A 206 -25.26 -1.41 13.64
C SER A 206 -24.80 -1.59 15.09
N ASN A 207 -23.55 -1.23 15.43
CA ASN A 207 -22.90 -1.48 16.72
C ASN A 207 -23.00 -2.95 17.19
N ARG A 208 -23.11 -3.91 16.26
CA ARG A 208 -23.23 -5.36 16.55
C ARG A 208 -21.89 -6.08 16.66
N PHE A 209 -20.85 -5.45 16.15
CA PHE A 209 -19.48 -5.94 16.19
C PHE A 209 -18.69 -4.96 17.05
N ASP A 210 -17.92 -5.49 17.99
CA ASP A 210 -16.98 -4.71 18.78
C ASP A 210 -15.86 -4.14 17.90
N GLU A 211 -15.57 -4.82 16.78
CA GLU A 211 -14.52 -4.41 15.84
C GLU A 211 -14.84 -4.82 14.40
N VAL A 212 -14.56 -3.94 13.44
CA VAL A 212 -14.73 -4.18 12.00
C VAL A 212 -13.41 -3.92 11.27
N ILE A 213 -12.78 -4.98 10.78
CA ILE A 213 -11.45 -4.96 10.16
C ILE A 213 -11.59 -5.19 8.66
N ARG A 214 -11.15 -4.24 7.83
CA ARG A 214 -11.07 -4.45 6.38
C ARG A 214 -9.64 -4.51 5.89
N LYS A 215 -9.33 -5.49 5.05
CA LYS A 215 -8.04 -5.65 4.38
C LYS A 215 -8.24 -5.95 2.90
N LEU A 216 -7.56 -5.18 2.05
CA LEU A 216 -7.41 -5.47 0.62
C LEU A 216 -6.28 -6.49 0.45
N ILE A 217 -6.54 -7.55 -0.31
CA ILE A 217 -5.57 -8.60 -0.59
C ILE A 217 -5.00 -8.39 -1.99
N SER A 218 -3.69 -8.20 -2.11
CA SER A 218 -3.00 -8.16 -3.41
C SER A 218 -2.95 -9.56 -4.03
N LYS A 219 -2.66 -9.60 -5.35
CA LYS A 219 -2.31 -10.85 -6.05
C LYS A 219 -1.16 -11.60 -5.35
N ASN A 220 -0.15 -10.86 -4.86
CA ASN A 220 0.97 -11.37 -4.06
C ASN A 220 0.87 -10.78 -2.64
N PRO A 221 0.09 -11.39 -1.72
CA PRO A 221 -0.12 -10.83 -0.39
C PRO A 221 1.11 -11.00 0.49
N ASN A 222 1.51 -9.94 1.20
CA ASN A 222 2.42 -10.07 2.33
C ASN A 222 1.64 -10.59 3.54
N VAL A 223 1.57 -11.91 3.66
CA VAL A 223 0.82 -12.65 4.68
C VAL A 223 1.25 -12.25 6.10
N ASP A 224 2.53 -11.97 6.32
CA ASP A 224 3.05 -11.58 7.63
C ASP A 224 2.53 -10.22 8.07
N VAL A 225 2.50 -9.23 7.17
CA VAL A 225 1.99 -7.89 7.47
C VAL A 225 0.49 -7.91 7.71
N ILE A 226 -0.27 -8.57 6.82
CA ILE A 226 -1.72 -8.71 6.96
C ILE A 226 -2.06 -9.44 8.27
N GLY A 227 -1.31 -10.51 8.57
CA GLY A 227 -1.51 -11.32 9.75
C GLY A 227 -1.17 -10.62 11.05
N ALA A 228 -0.07 -9.87 11.10
CA ALA A 228 0.32 -9.11 12.28
C ALA A 228 -0.75 -8.08 12.68
N ASP A 229 -1.30 -7.37 11.70
CA ASP A 229 -2.36 -6.38 11.93
C ASP A 229 -3.64 -7.02 12.48
N ILE A 230 -4.12 -8.10 11.84
CA ILE A 230 -5.34 -8.80 12.26
C ILE A 230 -5.14 -9.44 13.65
N SER A 231 -4.02 -10.13 13.86
CA SER A 231 -3.72 -10.81 15.14
C SER A 231 -3.63 -9.83 16.30
N TYR A 232 -3.02 -8.66 16.07
CA TYR A 232 -2.90 -7.63 17.09
C TYR A 232 -4.27 -7.14 17.56
N ILE A 233 -5.17 -6.83 16.62
CA ILE A 233 -6.52 -6.36 16.91
C ILE A 233 -7.34 -7.44 17.62
N LEU A 234 -7.34 -8.67 17.09
CA LEU A 234 -8.07 -9.79 17.70
C LEU A 234 -7.52 -10.14 19.09
N GLY A 235 -6.20 -10.09 19.28
CA GLY A 235 -5.56 -10.31 20.57
C GLY A 235 -5.86 -9.22 21.60
N MET A 236 -6.04 -7.96 21.18
CA MET A 236 -6.56 -6.90 22.05
C MET A 236 -8.01 -7.16 22.45
N LEU A 237 -8.82 -7.63 21.50
CA LEU A 237 -10.23 -7.93 21.74
C LEU A 237 -10.38 -9.13 22.70
N ASP A 238 -9.56 -10.17 22.56
CA ASP A 238 -9.62 -11.40 23.35
C ASP A 238 -9.17 -11.25 24.82
N LYS A 239 -8.34 -10.22 25.11
CA LYS A 239 -7.95 -9.89 26.49
C LYS A 239 -9.20 -9.58 27.30
N LYS A 240 -9.44 -10.42 28.30
CA LYS A 240 -10.50 -10.27 29.29
C LYS A 240 -10.27 -8.93 30.01
N ASP A 241 -11.34 -8.17 30.20
CA ASP A 241 -11.30 -6.99 31.05
C ASP A 241 -11.21 -7.47 32.51
N ASP A 242 -9.99 -7.82 32.93
CA ASP A 242 -9.66 -8.30 34.27
C ASP A 242 -9.61 -7.10 35.24
N GLY A 243 -10.76 -6.47 35.45
CA GLY A 243 -11.11 -5.76 36.67
C GLY A 243 -10.85 -4.24 36.70
N LYS A 244 -11.93 -3.46 36.58
CA LYS A 244 -12.51 -2.67 37.69
C LYS A 244 -13.81 -1.94 37.30
N GLY A 245 -14.90 -2.29 38.01
CA GLY A 245 -15.89 -1.30 38.45
C GLY A 245 -17.12 -1.06 37.58
N SER A 246 -18.04 -2.02 37.53
CA SER A 246 -19.45 -1.68 37.76
C SER A 246 -20.15 -2.88 38.39
N ALA A 247 -20.50 -2.73 39.66
CA ALA A 247 -21.45 -3.60 40.32
C ALA A 247 -22.84 -3.28 39.77
N GLU A 248 -23.62 -4.34 39.47
CA GLU A 248 -25.07 -4.35 39.20
C GLU A 248 -25.48 -3.56 37.93
N GLN A 249 -26.28 -4.00 36.96
CA GLN A 249 -27.36 -4.97 36.72
C GLN A 249 -27.34 -5.11 35.16
N ASP A 250 -27.43 -6.26 34.50
CA ASP A 250 -28.63 -7.08 34.37
C ASP A 250 -28.27 -8.36 33.58
N GLY A 251 -28.57 -9.51 34.19
CA GLY A 251 -29.28 -10.66 33.63
C GLY A 251 -29.24 -11.12 32.15
N THR A 252 -28.34 -10.66 31.26
CA THR A 252 -28.29 -11.19 29.87
C THR A 252 -26.86 -11.46 29.41
N GLY A 253 -26.39 -12.70 29.67
CA GLY A 253 -25.31 -13.41 28.97
C GLY A 253 -23.95 -12.71 28.81
N SER A 254 -22.90 -13.21 29.46
CA SER A 254 -21.51 -12.88 29.10
C SER A 254 -21.18 -13.42 27.69
N GLY A 255 -21.56 -12.65 26.67
CA GLY A 255 -21.31 -12.98 25.27
C GLY A 255 -19.83 -12.85 24.91
N LYS A 256 -19.36 -13.65 23.95
CA LYS A 256 -18.08 -13.41 23.30
C LYS A 256 -18.13 -12.07 22.58
N LYS A 257 -17.04 -11.30 22.61
CA LYS A 257 -16.88 -10.12 21.75
C LYS A 257 -16.93 -10.56 20.28
N LYS A 258 -17.43 -9.72 19.39
CA LYS A 258 -17.64 -10.04 17.98
C LYS A 258 -16.74 -9.19 17.09
N ALA A 259 -15.91 -9.85 16.30
CA ALA A 259 -15.10 -9.21 15.27
C ALA A 259 -15.65 -9.55 13.88
N PHE A 260 -15.75 -8.55 13.02
CA PHE A 260 -16.10 -8.73 11.61
C PHE A 260 -14.91 -8.40 10.72
N ILE A 261 -14.45 -9.38 9.94
CA ILE A 261 -13.28 -9.25 9.07
C ILE A 261 -13.71 -9.28 7.61
N ILE A 262 -13.37 -8.23 6.86
CA ILE A 262 -13.61 -8.11 5.42
C ILE A 262 -12.27 -8.30 4.70
N LEU A 263 -12.15 -9.37 3.91
CA LEU A 263 -10.99 -9.62 3.04
C LEU A 263 -11.40 -9.38 1.58
N ASP A 264 -10.96 -8.26 1.02
CA ASP A 264 -11.33 -7.81 -0.33
C ASP A 264 -10.31 -8.30 -1.37
N ASP A 265 -10.81 -8.74 -2.52
CA ASP A 265 -10.09 -9.12 -3.74
C ASP A 265 -9.12 -10.30 -3.60
N LEU A 266 -9.61 -11.46 -3.14
CA LEU A 266 -8.79 -12.69 -3.09
C LEU A 266 -8.51 -13.25 -4.49
N TRP A 267 -7.22 -13.43 -4.79
CA TRP A 267 -6.73 -14.01 -6.04
C TRP A 267 -6.47 -15.52 -5.92
N GLU A 268 -5.89 -15.95 -4.80
CA GLU A 268 -5.50 -17.33 -4.53
C GLU A 268 -5.96 -17.78 -3.14
N ASP A 269 -5.71 -19.06 -2.83
CA ASP A 269 -6.02 -19.62 -1.52
C ASP A 269 -5.16 -18.97 -0.44
N LEU A 270 -5.81 -18.53 0.64
CA LEU A 270 -5.16 -17.80 1.73
C LEU A 270 -5.29 -18.62 3.00
N ASN A 271 -4.15 -19.04 3.55
CA ASN A 271 -4.15 -19.77 4.81
C ASN A 271 -4.52 -18.84 5.97
N LEU A 272 -5.79 -18.90 6.37
CA LEU A 272 -6.35 -18.07 7.43
C LEU A 272 -5.60 -18.17 8.76
N LYS A 273 -4.99 -19.34 9.05
CA LYS A 273 -4.16 -19.52 10.25
C LYS A 273 -2.86 -18.73 10.16
N LEU A 274 -2.22 -18.67 8.99
CA LEU A 274 -0.97 -17.91 8.81
C LEU A 274 -1.19 -16.40 8.91
N ILE A 275 -2.38 -15.90 8.55
CA ILE A 275 -2.76 -14.50 8.79
C ILE A 275 -3.36 -14.28 10.19
N GLY A 276 -3.18 -15.22 11.12
CA GLY A 276 -3.57 -15.03 12.52
C GLY A 276 -5.06 -15.11 12.83
N ILE A 277 -5.88 -15.63 11.91
CA ILE A 277 -7.27 -16.00 12.18
C ILE A 277 -7.26 -17.46 12.65
N GLU A 278 -6.97 -17.63 13.94
CA GLU A 278 -6.87 -18.92 14.62
C GLU A 278 -8.14 -19.23 15.44
N ASP A 279 -8.33 -20.51 15.77
CA ASP A 279 -9.36 -20.96 16.72
C ASP A 279 -8.99 -20.64 18.19
N SER A 280 -7.85 -19.99 18.43
CA SER A 280 -7.27 -19.76 19.76
C SER A 280 -7.93 -18.62 20.55
N TYR A 281 -8.69 -17.73 19.88
CA TYR A 281 -9.40 -16.63 20.54
C TYR A 281 -10.63 -17.15 21.33
N LYS A 282 -10.48 -17.26 22.65
CA LYS A 282 -11.50 -17.89 23.51
C LYS A 282 -12.74 -17.02 23.67
N ASN A 283 -12.54 -15.71 23.75
CA ASN A 283 -13.57 -14.71 24.05
C ASN A 283 -14.01 -13.92 22.82
N VAL A 284 -13.49 -14.22 21.62
CA VAL A 284 -13.86 -13.56 20.38
C VAL A 284 -14.60 -14.51 19.43
N GLU A 285 -15.73 -14.06 18.92
CA GLU A 285 -16.45 -14.64 17.80
C GLU A 285 -16.10 -13.89 16.53
N ILE A 286 -15.55 -14.60 15.54
CA ILE A 286 -15.15 -14.02 14.27
C ILE A 286 -16.18 -14.37 13.20
N LYS A 287 -16.65 -13.34 12.48
CA LYS A 287 -17.34 -13.47 11.20
C LYS A 287 -16.48 -12.89 10.08
N MET A 288 -16.56 -13.50 8.90
CA MET A 288 -15.76 -13.08 7.75
C MET A 288 -16.62 -12.86 6.52
N LEU A 289 -16.29 -11.82 5.77
CA LEU A 289 -16.79 -11.57 4.42
C LEU A 289 -15.61 -11.50 3.46
N LEU A 290 -15.64 -12.33 2.43
CA LEU A 290 -14.54 -12.47 1.48
C LEU A 290 -15.05 -12.22 0.07
N THR A 291 -14.30 -11.47 -0.73
CA THR A 291 -14.61 -11.27 -2.15
C THR A 291 -13.56 -11.91 -3.05
N SER A 292 -13.98 -12.39 -4.21
CA SER A 292 -13.06 -12.90 -5.24
C SER A 292 -13.69 -12.82 -6.62
N ARG A 293 -12.88 -12.94 -7.66
CA ARG A 293 -13.35 -13.25 -9.02
C ARG A 293 -13.67 -14.74 -9.18
N ASN A 294 -13.08 -15.60 -8.35
CA ASN A 294 -13.14 -17.05 -8.46
C ASN A 294 -14.18 -17.63 -7.48
N CYS A 295 -15.26 -18.19 -8.02
CA CYS A 295 -16.32 -18.85 -7.24
C CYS A 295 -15.81 -20.08 -6.48
N ASP A 296 -15.03 -20.94 -7.14
CA ASP A 296 -14.52 -22.19 -6.56
C ASP A 296 -13.54 -21.94 -5.43
N LEU A 297 -12.75 -20.87 -5.51
CA LEU A 297 -11.89 -20.42 -4.42
C LEU A 297 -12.70 -20.16 -3.15
N LEU A 298 -13.76 -19.33 -3.24
CA LEU A 298 -14.58 -19.02 -2.07
C LEU A 298 -15.39 -20.23 -1.61
N ALA A 299 -16.04 -20.94 -2.53
CA ALA A 299 -16.97 -22.01 -2.20
C ALA A 299 -16.29 -23.28 -1.68
N ASN A 300 -15.20 -23.71 -2.32
CA ASN A 300 -14.63 -25.04 -2.11
C ASN A 300 -13.30 -25.01 -1.35
N LYS A 301 -12.43 -24.02 -1.61
CA LYS A 301 -11.15 -23.91 -0.88
C LYS A 301 -11.33 -23.26 0.50
N ILE A 302 -12.00 -22.11 0.54
CA ILE A 302 -12.22 -21.35 1.79
C ILE A 302 -13.46 -21.83 2.55
N GLY A 303 -14.46 -22.38 1.85
CA GLY A 303 -15.68 -22.91 2.45
C GLY A 303 -16.71 -21.84 2.81
N CYS A 304 -16.83 -20.76 2.03
CA CYS A 304 -17.80 -19.70 2.24
C CYS A 304 -19.25 -20.17 2.01
N ARG A 305 -20.12 -19.87 2.97
CA ARG A 305 -21.56 -20.18 2.98
C ARG A 305 -22.32 -19.07 3.74
N PRO A 306 -23.18 -18.27 3.07
CA PRO A 306 -23.51 -18.32 1.65
C PRO A 306 -22.36 -17.84 0.76
N ASN A 307 -22.39 -18.26 -0.52
CA ASN A 307 -21.53 -17.72 -1.57
C ASN A 307 -22.42 -17.01 -2.60
N LEU A 308 -22.38 -15.69 -2.60
CA LEU A 308 -23.30 -14.81 -3.33
C LEU A 308 -22.66 -14.35 -4.65
N HIS A 309 -23.38 -14.50 -5.76
CA HIS A 309 -22.91 -14.02 -7.06
C HIS A 309 -23.36 -12.58 -7.29
N LEU A 310 -22.39 -11.67 -7.44
CA LEU A 310 -22.61 -10.30 -7.83
C LEU A 310 -22.45 -10.17 -9.37
N THR A 311 -23.57 -9.98 -10.05
CA THR A 311 -23.65 -9.97 -11.52
C THR A 311 -23.48 -8.56 -12.10
N HIS A 312 -23.59 -8.45 -13.42
CA HIS A 312 -23.74 -7.18 -14.12
C HIS A 312 -25.02 -6.45 -13.68
N LEU A 313 -25.04 -5.13 -13.84
CA LEU A 313 -26.26 -4.34 -13.66
C LEU A 313 -27.27 -4.66 -14.76
N SER A 314 -28.55 -4.64 -14.40
CA SER A 314 -29.62 -4.70 -15.41
C SER A 314 -29.59 -3.47 -16.32
N PRO A 315 -30.21 -3.51 -17.52
CA PRO A 315 -30.33 -2.32 -18.37
C PRO A 315 -30.94 -1.11 -17.63
N GLU A 316 -31.93 -1.34 -16.78
CA GLU A 316 -32.60 -0.31 -15.97
C GLU A 316 -31.66 0.30 -14.93
N GLU A 317 -30.94 -0.54 -14.17
CA GLU A 317 -29.96 -0.09 -13.19
C GLU A 317 -28.77 0.62 -13.84
N THR A 318 -28.35 0.14 -15.01
CA THR A 318 -27.29 0.75 -15.82
C THR A 318 -27.72 2.14 -16.27
N ALA A 319 -28.96 2.30 -16.76
CA ALA A 319 -29.51 3.59 -17.14
C ALA A 319 -29.59 4.55 -15.94
N LYS A 320 -30.05 4.05 -14.79
CA LYS A 320 -30.13 4.82 -13.53
C LYS A 320 -28.76 5.32 -13.07
N LEU A 321 -27.75 4.44 -13.06
CA LEU A 321 -26.38 4.81 -12.70
C LEU A 321 -25.80 5.85 -13.67
N PHE A 322 -25.98 5.65 -14.97
CA PHE A 322 -25.50 6.59 -15.98
C PHE A 322 -26.18 7.95 -15.85
N ALA A 323 -27.51 7.99 -15.74
CA ALA A 323 -28.29 9.22 -15.64
C ALA A 323 -27.94 10.04 -14.41
N ALA A 324 -27.72 9.38 -13.27
CA ALA A 324 -27.31 10.04 -12.03
C ALA A 324 -25.96 10.77 -12.15
N ILE A 325 -25.05 10.25 -12.98
CA ILE A 325 -23.72 10.84 -13.17
C ILE A 325 -23.73 11.86 -14.32
N ALA A 326 -24.21 11.45 -15.50
CA ALA A 326 -24.13 12.23 -16.73
C ALA A 326 -25.26 13.26 -16.90
N GLY A 327 -26.33 13.16 -16.10
CA GLY A 327 -27.48 14.06 -16.16
C GLY A 327 -28.40 13.84 -17.37
N ARG A 328 -28.27 12.71 -18.07
CA ARG A 328 -29.12 12.33 -19.21
C ARG A 328 -29.61 10.90 -19.06
N ASP A 329 -30.91 10.71 -19.22
CA ASP A 329 -31.55 9.40 -19.09
C ASP A 329 -31.49 8.60 -20.41
N PRO A 330 -30.80 7.45 -20.44
CA PRO A 330 -30.78 6.55 -21.59
C PRO A 330 -32.15 6.05 -22.04
N GLN A 331 -33.18 6.11 -21.20
CA GLN A 331 -34.54 5.76 -21.59
C GLN A 331 -35.18 6.80 -22.51
N THR A 332 -34.74 8.06 -22.44
CA THR A 332 -35.29 9.17 -23.23
C THR A 332 -34.33 9.71 -24.28
N ASP A 333 -33.04 9.38 -24.19
CA ASP A 333 -31.99 9.82 -25.10
C ASP A 333 -31.34 8.61 -25.80
N THR A 334 -31.57 8.51 -27.12
CA THR A 334 -31.07 7.41 -27.94
C THR A 334 -29.54 7.40 -28.08
N LEU A 335 -28.87 8.55 -27.97
CA LEU A 335 -27.41 8.61 -27.95
C LEU A 335 -26.89 8.03 -26.64
N ALA A 336 -27.49 8.42 -25.52
CA ALA A 336 -27.15 7.86 -24.21
C ALA A 336 -27.41 6.34 -24.15
N ALA A 337 -28.51 5.85 -24.73
CA ALA A 337 -28.80 4.42 -24.85
C ALA A 337 -27.67 3.65 -25.58
N ASN A 338 -27.25 4.14 -26.75
CA ASN A 338 -26.20 3.52 -27.55
C ASN A 338 -24.85 3.47 -26.82
N LEU A 339 -24.51 4.53 -26.09
CA LEU A 339 -23.26 4.64 -25.32
C LEU A 339 -23.25 3.64 -24.14
N VAL A 340 -24.38 3.55 -23.44
CA VAL A 340 -24.54 2.72 -22.25
C VAL A 340 -24.59 1.23 -22.58
N GLU A 341 -25.18 0.84 -23.72
CA GLU A 341 -25.20 -0.54 -24.22
C GLU A 341 -23.78 -1.14 -24.29
N LYS A 342 -22.80 -0.33 -24.71
CA LYS A 342 -21.40 -0.74 -24.89
C LYS A 342 -20.70 -1.05 -23.56
N CYS A 343 -21.20 -0.52 -22.45
CA CYS A 343 -20.69 -0.81 -21.12
C CYS A 343 -21.12 -2.18 -20.59
N LYS A 344 -22.09 -2.85 -21.24
CA LYS A 344 -22.58 -4.20 -20.87
C LYS A 344 -22.90 -4.34 -19.37
N GLY A 345 -23.46 -3.29 -18.77
CA GLY A 345 -23.84 -3.29 -17.34
C GLY A 345 -22.67 -3.34 -16.35
N LEU A 346 -21.44 -3.00 -16.76
CA LEU A 346 -20.27 -2.94 -15.87
C LEU A 346 -20.05 -1.53 -15.30
N PRO A 347 -20.18 -1.33 -13.97
CA PRO A 347 -19.90 -0.06 -13.32
C PRO A 347 -18.54 0.55 -13.68
N VAL A 348 -17.48 -0.26 -13.78
CA VAL A 348 -16.12 0.20 -14.13
C VAL A 348 -16.04 0.85 -15.52
N LEU A 349 -17.00 0.59 -16.42
CA LEU A 349 -17.09 1.22 -17.73
C LEU A 349 -18.10 2.38 -17.71
N ILE A 350 -19.25 2.16 -17.07
CA ILE A 350 -20.34 3.16 -17.01
C ILE A 350 -19.86 4.46 -16.36
N VAL A 351 -19.16 4.34 -15.22
CA VAL A 351 -18.77 5.51 -14.42
C VAL A 351 -17.77 6.41 -15.18
N PRO A 352 -16.65 5.91 -15.75
CA PRO A 352 -15.77 6.74 -16.59
C PRO A 352 -16.49 7.37 -17.78
N LEU A 353 -17.36 6.64 -18.48
CA LEU A 353 -18.11 7.17 -19.62
C LEU A 353 -19.02 8.34 -19.21
N ALA A 354 -19.83 8.11 -18.19
CA ALA A 354 -20.79 9.08 -17.70
C ALA A 354 -20.09 10.34 -17.17
N THR A 355 -18.99 10.18 -16.43
CA THR A 355 -18.19 11.27 -15.90
C THR A 355 -17.51 12.09 -17.01
N MET A 356 -16.93 11.43 -18.00
CA MET A 356 -16.33 12.08 -19.17
C MET A 356 -17.34 12.95 -19.92
N LEU A 357 -18.56 12.44 -20.14
CA LEU A 357 -19.63 13.17 -20.82
C LEU A 357 -20.18 14.33 -19.97
N LYS A 358 -20.30 14.13 -18.65
CA LYS A 358 -20.64 15.19 -17.69
C LYS A 358 -19.67 16.37 -17.76
N ASN A 359 -18.37 16.07 -17.86
CA ASN A 359 -17.30 17.05 -17.91
C ASN A 359 -17.13 17.73 -19.27
N LYS A 360 -18.03 17.45 -20.25
CA LYS A 360 -18.02 18.02 -21.61
C LYS A 360 -16.67 17.82 -22.32
N ALA A 361 -16.08 16.64 -22.15
CA ALA A 361 -14.81 16.32 -22.80
C ALA A 361 -14.92 16.23 -24.35
N PHE A 362 -16.14 16.17 -24.88
CA PHE A 362 -16.44 16.29 -26.31
C PHE A 362 -17.23 17.58 -26.59
N PHE A 363 -17.09 18.11 -27.82
CA PHE A 363 -17.84 19.28 -28.26
C PHE A 363 -19.34 18.92 -28.38
N THR A 364 -19.62 17.67 -28.80
CA THR A 364 -20.98 17.09 -28.85
C THR A 364 -20.98 15.61 -28.41
N TRP A 365 -22.13 15.08 -27.99
CA TRP A 365 -22.25 13.67 -27.58
C TRP A 365 -22.23 12.72 -28.78
N GLU A 366 -22.62 13.24 -29.95
CA GLU A 366 -22.57 12.60 -31.25
C GLU A 366 -21.14 12.21 -31.65
N GLU A 367 -20.16 13.07 -31.37
CA GLU A 367 -18.73 12.78 -31.54
C GLU A 367 -18.29 11.60 -30.67
N ALA A 368 -18.74 11.55 -29.41
CA ALA A 368 -18.45 10.44 -28.52
C ALA A 368 -19.02 9.12 -29.07
N VAL A 369 -20.25 9.15 -29.60
CA VAL A 369 -20.88 7.98 -30.24
C VAL A 369 -20.12 7.52 -31.48
N GLU A 370 -19.70 8.45 -32.36
CA GLU A 370 -18.90 8.10 -33.53
C GLU A 370 -17.55 7.48 -33.17
N HIS A 371 -16.89 7.98 -32.13
CA HIS A 371 -15.65 7.38 -31.65
C HIS A 371 -15.88 5.97 -31.10
N ILE A 372 -16.94 5.73 -30.30
CA ILE A 372 -17.24 4.36 -29.80
C ILE A 372 -17.54 3.39 -30.95
N LYS A 373 -18.20 3.84 -32.02
CA LYS A 373 -18.50 2.99 -33.19
C LYS A 373 -17.24 2.50 -33.92
N LYS A 374 -16.15 3.27 -33.87
CA LYS A 374 -14.87 2.96 -34.53
C LYS A 374 -13.95 2.04 -33.72
N LEU A 375 -14.26 1.79 -32.45
CA LEU A 375 -13.42 1.00 -31.54
C LEU A 375 -13.92 -0.46 -31.48
N GLU A 376 -13.03 -1.42 -31.73
CA GLU A 376 -13.33 -2.85 -31.53
C GLU A 376 -13.57 -3.19 -30.06
N ALA A 377 -14.37 -4.23 -29.81
CA ALA A 377 -14.84 -4.57 -28.48
C ALA A 377 -13.69 -5.05 -27.57
N GLY A 378 -13.55 -4.41 -26.40
CA GLY A 378 -12.62 -4.85 -25.35
C GLY A 378 -12.42 -3.87 -24.21
N TYR A 379 -12.22 -2.58 -24.50
CA TYR A 379 -12.08 -1.50 -23.50
C TYR A 379 -12.48 -0.12 -24.05
N SER A 380 -13.29 -0.08 -25.11
CA SER A 380 -13.57 1.14 -25.89
C SER A 380 -14.01 2.35 -25.04
N THR A 381 -14.73 2.09 -23.95
CA THR A 381 -15.13 3.14 -23.00
C THR A 381 -13.97 3.74 -22.21
N LEU A 382 -13.04 2.93 -21.70
CA LEU A 382 -11.84 3.43 -21.01
C LEU A 382 -10.89 4.11 -22.01
N GLU A 383 -10.86 3.63 -23.25
CA GLU A 383 -10.10 4.25 -24.34
C GLU A 383 -10.56 5.68 -24.61
N LEU A 384 -11.86 5.95 -24.61
CA LEU A 384 -12.35 7.32 -24.71
C LEU A 384 -11.95 8.18 -23.51
N SER A 385 -12.16 7.68 -22.29
CA SER A 385 -11.78 8.42 -21.09
C SER A 385 -10.28 8.77 -21.12
N TYR A 386 -9.42 7.86 -21.60
CA TYR A 386 -7.99 8.10 -21.80
C TYR A 386 -7.70 9.10 -22.92
N GLN A 387 -8.31 8.96 -24.10
CA GLN A 387 -8.11 9.86 -25.23
C GLN A 387 -8.57 11.29 -24.93
N SER A 388 -9.59 11.42 -24.07
CA SER A 388 -10.15 12.71 -23.63
C SER A 388 -9.26 13.51 -22.68
N LEU A 389 -8.15 12.92 -22.20
CA LEU A 389 -7.16 13.64 -21.40
C LEU A 389 -6.44 14.68 -22.30
N GLU A 390 -6.68 15.96 -22.02
CA GLU A 390 -6.26 17.09 -22.85
C GLU A 390 -4.74 17.25 -22.96
N GLU A 391 -4.01 16.92 -21.89
CA GLU A 391 -2.55 17.07 -21.83
C GLU A 391 -1.84 15.72 -21.73
N GLU A 392 -0.69 15.62 -22.41
CA GLU A 392 0.11 14.38 -22.46
C GLU A 392 0.62 13.97 -21.07
N LYS A 393 0.92 14.94 -20.19
CA LYS A 393 1.34 14.68 -18.80
C LYS A 393 0.33 13.83 -18.01
N TYR A 394 -0.97 13.97 -18.30
CA TYR A 394 -2.02 13.16 -17.65
C TYR A 394 -2.01 11.73 -18.16
N LYS A 395 -1.80 11.56 -19.47
CA LYS A 395 -1.70 10.25 -20.12
C LYS A 395 -0.47 9.50 -19.63
N GLU A 396 0.69 10.16 -19.61
CA GLU A 396 1.93 9.60 -19.10
C GLU A 396 1.81 9.17 -17.64
N LEU A 397 1.22 10.02 -16.78
CA LEU A 397 0.97 9.66 -15.38
C LEU A 397 0.02 8.47 -15.25
N PHE A 398 -1.03 8.39 -16.07
CA PHE A 398 -1.95 7.26 -16.08
C PHE A 398 -1.27 5.94 -16.46
N LEU A 399 -0.38 5.96 -17.46
CA LEU A 399 0.40 4.79 -17.88
C LEU A 399 1.38 4.38 -16.77
N LEU A 400 2.05 5.34 -16.14
CA LEU A 400 2.94 5.10 -15.01
C LEU A 400 2.19 4.46 -13.82
N CYS A 401 0.98 4.93 -13.51
CA CYS A 401 0.11 4.30 -12.51
C CYS A 401 -0.24 2.85 -12.87
N GLY A 402 -0.48 2.57 -14.16
CA GLY A 402 -0.73 1.21 -14.64
C GLY A 402 0.46 0.27 -14.43
N LEU A 403 1.67 0.75 -14.72
CA LEU A 403 2.91 -0.01 -14.53
C LEU A 403 3.23 -0.27 -13.05
N MET A 404 2.82 0.62 -12.14
CA MET A 404 3.13 0.55 -10.72
C MET A 404 2.05 -0.11 -9.86
N GLY A 405 0.80 -0.12 -10.34
CA GLY A 405 -0.38 -0.23 -9.49
C GLY A 405 -0.84 -1.63 -9.17
N ASN A 406 -0.27 -2.31 -8.17
CA ASN A 406 -0.88 -3.54 -7.62
C ASN A 406 -1.56 -3.34 -6.26
N GLN A 407 -1.38 -2.17 -5.64
CA GLN A 407 -1.93 -1.73 -4.34
C GLN A 407 -2.01 -0.18 -4.31
N ASN A 408 -1.98 0.43 -3.11
CA ASN A 408 -1.68 1.85 -2.93
C ASN A 408 -0.35 2.22 -3.59
N ILE A 409 -0.40 3.18 -4.51
CA ILE A 409 0.76 3.74 -5.18
C ILE A 409 1.16 5.01 -4.42
N PRO A 410 2.39 5.09 -3.86
CA PRO A 410 2.84 6.30 -3.18
C PRO A 410 2.97 7.46 -4.18
N VAL A 411 2.32 8.59 -3.90
CA VAL A 411 2.38 9.80 -4.74
C VAL A 411 3.83 10.29 -4.90
N ARG A 412 4.64 10.12 -3.86
CA ARG A 412 6.08 10.42 -3.90
C ARG A 412 6.84 9.61 -4.96
N ASN A 413 6.48 8.34 -5.15
CA ASN A 413 7.13 7.51 -6.16
C ASN A 413 6.70 7.94 -7.57
N LEU A 414 5.42 8.24 -7.77
CA LEU A 414 4.94 8.83 -9.03
C LEU A 414 5.71 10.11 -9.33
N LEU A 415 5.89 10.99 -8.35
CA LEU A 415 6.59 12.27 -8.54
C LEU A 415 8.04 12.06 -8.96
N LYS A 416 8.73 11.11 -8.31
CA LYS A 416 10.10 10.74 -8.64
C LYS A 416 10.22 10.25 -10.10
N TYR A 417 9.37 9.32 -10.51
CA TYR A 417 9.42 8.76 -11.86
C TYR A 417 9.00 9.79 -12.91
N SER A 418 7.95 10.58 -12.67
CA SER A 418 7.54 11.63 -13.61
C SER A 418 8.58 12.73 -13.79
N ILE A 419 9.34 13.10 -12.74
CA ILE A 419 10.50 14.00 -12.89
C ILE A 419 11.61 13.31 -13.71
N GLY A 420 11.93 12.06 -13.40
CA GLY A 420 12.98 11.31 -14.08
C GLY A 420 12.71 11.05 -15.57
N LEU A 421 11.44 10.87 -15.93
CA LEU A 421 10.97 10.72 -17.31
C LEU A 421 10.83 12.05 -18.05
N GLY A 422 10.97 13.19 -17.36
CA GLY A 422 10.83 14.52 -17.95
C GLY A 422 9.38 14.97 -18.15
N SER A 423 8.39 14.23 -17.64
CA SER A 423 6.95 14.55 -17.70
C SER A 423 6.59 15.85 -16.96
N PHE A 424 7.41 16.26 -15.98
CA PHE A 424 7.29 17.53 -15.26
C PHE A 424 8.62 18.30 -15.32
N GLY A 425 8.60 19.60 -15.67
CA GLY A 425 9.82 20.36 -16.02
C GLY A 425 9.87 21.84 -15.61
N GLY A 426 11.08 22.44 -15.71
CA GLY A 426 11.32 23.89 -15.55
C GLY A 426 12.21 24.30 -14.35
N THR A 427 12.32 25.60 -14.06
CA THR A 427 13.07 26.12 -12.88
C THR A 427 12.27 25.93 -11.58
N ASN A 428 12.93 25.55 -10.48
CA ASN A 428 12.31 25.16 -9.20
C ASN A 428 11.47 23.85 -9.33
N ILE A 429 12.16 22.80 -9.80
CA ILE A 429 11.62 21.52 -10.29
C ILE A 429 10.69 20.84 -9.28
N VAL A 430 11.07 20.75 -8.01
CA VAL A 430 10.36 19.89 -7.03
C VAL A 430 9.01 20.48 -6.63
N GLU A 431 8.95 21.77 -6.28
CA GLU A 431 7.70 22.40 -5.86
C GLU A 431 6.69 22.52 -7.01
N ARG A 432 7.18 22.82 -8.22
CA ARG A 432 6.34 22.90 -9.41
C ARG A 432 5.84 21.52 -9.81
N ALA A 433 6.71 20.53 -9.92
CA ALA A 433 6.32 19.15 -10.23
C ALA A 433 5.37 18.59 -9.16
N GLY A 434 5.53 18.98 -7.89
CA GLY A 434 4.57 18.64 -6.84
C GLY A 434 3.17 19.18 -7.11
N ARG A 435 3.03 20.45 -7.53
CA ARG A 435 1.72 21.03 -7.89
C ARG A 435 1.13 20.37 -9.15
N GLU A 436 1.94 20.19 -10.19
CA GLU A 436 1.52 19.54 -11.43
C GLU A 436 1.10 18.08 -11.20
N MET A 437 1.79 17.37 -10.30
CA MET A 437 1.41 16.01 -9.89
C MET A 437 0.04 16.00 -9.23
N VAL A 438 -0.19 16.88 -8.24
CA VAL A 438 -1.47 16.94 -7.54
C VAL A 438 -2.61 17.31 -8.50
N GLU A 439 -2.38 18.25 -9.41
CA GLU A 439 -3.34 18.59 -10.47
C GLU A 439 -3.63 17.38 -11.38
N SER A 440 -2.59 16.68 -11.82
CA SER A 440 -2.71 15.50 -12.68
C SER A 440 -3.47 14.36 -12.00
N ILE A 441 -3.19 14.09 -10.72
CA ILE A 441 -3.95 13.13 -9.90
C ILE A 441 -5.42 13.52 -9.84
N ARG A 442 -5.72 14.80 -9.54
CA ARG A 442 -7.10 15.30 -9.48
C ARG A 442 -7.81 15.15 -10.83
N LYS A 443 -7.14 15.42 -11.95
CA LYS A 443 -7.73 15.26 -13.29
C LYS A 443 -8.02 13.78 -13.58
N LEU A 444 -7.10 12.87 -13.26
CA LEU A 444 -7.30 11.43 -13.44
C LEU A 444 -8.43 10.87 -12.55
N GLN A 445 -8.53 11.35 -11.31
CA GLN A 445 -9.64 11.01 -10.40
C GLN A 445 -10.96 11.59 -10.90
N ALA A 446 -10.97 12.83 -11.38
CA ALA A 446 -12.14 13.47 -11.97
C ALA A 446 -12.60 12.81 -13.27
N SER A 447 -11.75 12.02 -13.93
CA SER A 447 -12.09 11.17 -15.08
C SER A 447 -12.39 9.71 -14.70
N SER A 448 -12.43 9.39 -13.40
CA SER A 448 -12.65 8.04 -12.87
C SER A 448 -11.62 6.99 -13.34
N LEU A 449 -10.45 7.43 -13.79
CA LEU A 449 -9.34 6.57 -14.23
C LEU A 449 -8.39 6.21 -13.07
N LEU A 450 -8.47 6.96 -11.97
CA LEU A 450 -7.70 6.77 -10.75
C LEU A 450 -8.61 6.93 -9.53
N LEU A 451 -8.32 6.19 -8.46
CA LEU A 451 -9.03 6.23 -7.19
C LEU A 451 -8.17 6.90 -6.12
N GLN A 452 -8.81 7.45 -5.09
CA GLN A 452 -8.10 7.87 -3.88
C GLN A 452 -7.49 6.64 -3.18
N GLY A 453 -6.27 6.78 -2.66
CA GLY A 453 -5.63 5.76 -1.84
C GLY A 453 -6.25 5.67 -0.44
N ASP A 454 -5.69 4.81 0.40
CA ASP A 454 -6.17 4.63 1.77
C ASP A 454 -5.85 5.84 2.68
N ASP A 455 -4.93 6.70 2.24
CA ASP A 455 -4.59 7.96 2.87
C ASP A 455 -4.39 9.06 1.80
N ASN A 456 -3.98 10.24 2.23
CA ASN A 456 -3.76 11.39 1.36
C ASN A 456 -2.46 11.33 0.54
N ASP A 457 -1.56 10.40 0.86
CA ASP A 457 -0.24 10.26 0.24
C ASP A 457 -0.20 9.13 -0.81
N HIS A 458 -1.32 8.43 -1.00
CA HIS A 458 -1.45 7.33 -1.94
C HIS A 458 -2.61 7.50 -2.92
N VAL A 459 -2.48 6.83 -4.07
CA VAL A 459 -3.54 6.67 -5.07
C VAL A 459 -3.71 5.20 -5.42
N LYS A 460 -4.88 4.81 -5.93
CA LYS A 460 -5.16 3.44 -6.37
C LYS A 460 -5.62 3.43 -7.82
N ILE A 461 -5.33 2.36 -8.54
CA ILE A 461 -5.88 2.10 -9.88
C ILE A 461 -6.68 0.80 -9.83
N HIS A 462 -7.92 0.84 -10.35
CA HIS A 462 -8.77 -0.34 -10.41
C HIS A 462 -8.14 -1.40 -11.33
N ASP A 463 -8.20 -2.68 -10.97
CA ASP A 463 -7.53 -3.77 -11.69
C ASP A 463 -7.85 -3.86 -13.20
N VAL A 464 -9.12 -3.71 -13.60
CA VAL A 464 -9.56 -3.61 -15.01
C VAL A 464 -8.97 -2.38 -15.70
N VAL A 465 -8.93 -1.23 -15.02
CA VAL A 465 -8.37 0.02 -15.57
C VAL A 465 -6.85 -0.07 -15.70
N ARG A 466 -6.18 -0.75 -14.76
CA ARG A 466 -4.76 -1.08 -14.84
C ARG A 466 -4.45 -2.00 -16.01
N GLU A 467 -5.23 -3.05 -16.20
CA GLU A 467 -5.04 -3.97 -17.31
C GLU A 467 -5.13 -3.22 -18.64
N PHE A 468 -6.13 -2.35 -18.76
CA PHE A 468 -6.27 -1.44 -19.89
C PHE A 468 -5.06 -0.48 -20.04
N SER A 469 -4.63 0.18 -18.95
CA SER A 469 -3.45 1.06 -18.95
C SER A 469 -2.18 0.34 -19.40
N THR A 470 -1.98 -0.89 -18.91
CA THR A 470 -0.83 -1.74 -19.26
C THR A 470 -0.87 -2.16 -20.73
N LYS A 471 -2.07 -2.48 -21.26
CA LYS A 471 -2.26 -2.77 -22.70
C LYS A 471 -1.93 -1.56 -23.57
N ILE A 472 -2.30 -0.35 -23.16
CA ILE A 472 -1.93 0.88 -23.87
C ILE A 472 -0.42 1.12 -23.79
N ALA A 473 0.16 1.07 -22.59
CA ALA A 473 1.59 1.26 -22.40
C ALA A 473 2.37 0.29 -23.31
N ASN A 474 2.00 -0.99 -23.32
CA ASN A 474 2.70 -2.01 -24.08
C ASN A 474 2.26 -2.18 -25.55
N LYS A 475 1.58 -1.19 -26.16
CA LYS A 475 1.10 -1.29 -27.55
C LYS A 475 2.22 -1.53 -28.56
N ASP A 476 3.40 -0.96 -28.32
CA ASP A 476 4.58 -1.09 -29.19
C ASP A 476 5.54 -2.22 -28.75
N GLY A 477 5.18 -3.00 -27.72
CA GLY A 477 6.03 -4.08 -27.19
C GLY A 477 7.29 -3.61 -26.46
N ARG A 478 7.33 -2.36 -25.99
CA ARG A 478 8.50 -1.74 -25.33
C ARG A 478 8.55 -1.93 -23.81
N TYR A 479 7.49 -2.47 -23.21
CA TYR A 479 7.33 -2.58 -21.76
C TYR A 479 7.28 -4.04 -21.34
N LEU A 480 8.02 -4.36 -20.29
CA LEU A 480 7.93 -5.63 -19.58
C LEU A 480 7.37 -5.41 -18.18
N VAL A 481 6.22 -6.02 -17.89
CA VAL A 481 5.59 -5.99 -16.57
C VAL A 481 5.50 -7.42 -16.05
N PHE A 482 6.30 -7.73 -15.04
CA PHE A 482 6.27 -9.05 -14.41
C PHE A 482 5.21 -9.07 -13.31
N SER A 483 4.35 -10.09 -13.32
CA SER A 483 3.25 -10.18 -12.35
C SER A 483 3.53 -11.19 -11.23
N ASP A 484 4.50 -12.10 -11.42
CA ASP A 484 4.98 -13.05 -10.42
C ASP A 484 6.43 -13.51 -10.65
N ASP A 485 6.98 -14.26 -9.70
CA ASP A 485 8.37 -14.80 -9.75
C ASP A 485 8.56 -15.86 -10.85
N LYS A 486 7.47 -16.47 -11.35
CA LYS A 486 7.54 -17.45 -12.44
C LYS A 486 7.72 -16.76 -13.78
N ASP A 487 7.09 -15.60 -13.96
CA ASP A 487 7.29 -14.73 -15.12
C ASP A 487 8.76 -14.31 -15.25
N LEU A 488 9.49 -14.20 -14.12
CA LEU A 488 10.93 -13.87 -14.10
C LEU A 488 11.85 -15.01 -14.53
N GLN A 489 11.39 -16.27 -14.48
CA GLN A 489 12.20 -17.44 -14.83
C GLN A 489 12.20 -17.74 -16.35
N VAL A 490 11.32 -17.11 -17.11
CA VAL A 490 11.16 -17.31 -18.55
C VAL A 490 11.49 -16.01 -19.28
N CYS A 491 12.41 -16.05 -20.26
CA CYS A 491 12.71 -14.88 -21.10
C CYS A 491 11.43 -14.46 -21.83
N PRO A 492 10.87 -13.27 -21.53
CA PRO A 492 9.50 -12.98 -21.95
C PRO A 492 9.37 -12.52 -23.42
N VAL A 493 10.47 -12.32 -24.15
CA VAL A 493 10.44 -11.68 -25.48
C VAL A 493 11.53 -12.17 -26.43
N GLU A 494 11.20 -12.23 -27.71
CA GLU A 494 12.12 -12.53 -28.82
C GLU A 494 13.12 -11.38 -29.13
N SER A 495 12.86 -10.14 -28.67
CA SER A 495 13.66 -8.96 -29.01
C SER A 495 13.88 -8.04 -27.80
N LEU A 496 14.88 -8.39 -26.98
CA LEU A 496 15.27 -7.65 -25.77
C LEU A 496 15.71 -6.20 -26.07
N GLU A 497 16.22 -5.94 -27.28
CA GLU A 497 16.63 -4.61 -27.74
C GLU A 497 15.46 -3.62 -27.82
N LYS A 498 14.21 -4.08 -27.97
CA LYS A 498 13.04 -3.18 -28.03
C LYS A 498 12.60 -2.68 -26.65
N ILE A 499 13.03 -3.34 -25.58
CA ILE A 499 12.55 -3.05 -24.24
C ILE A 499 13.22 -1.81 -23.70
N THR A 500 12.41 -0.82 -23.35
CA THR A 500 12.87 0.43 -22.72
C THR A 500 12.44 0.56 -21.27
N THR A 501 11.41 -0.19 -20.85
CA THR A 501 10.88 -0.12 -19.48
C THR A 501 10.63 -1.52 -18.92
N ILE A 502 11.13 -1.77 -17.70
CA ILE A 502 10.82 -2.95 -16.91
C ILE A 502 10.11 -2.50 -15.63
N SER A 503 9.00 -3.17 -15.30
CA SER A 503 8.26 -2.96 -14.06
C SER A 503 8.04 -4.27 -13.29
N LEU A 504 8.31 -4.20 -11.98
CA LEU A 504 8.14 -5.24 -10.99
C LEU A 504 7.19 -4.73 -9.90
N PRO A 505 5.87 -4.64 -10.17
CA PRO A 505 4.92 -4.11 -9.21
C PRO A 505 4.65 -5.13 -8.08
N HIS A 506 5.39 -5.03 -6.97
CA HIS A 506 5.17 -5.84 -5.78
C HIS A 506 5.38 -7.35 -6.02
N VAL A 507 6.43 -7.69 -6.78
CA VAL A 507 6.82 -9.08 -7.03
C VAL A 507 7.80 -9.50 -5.93
N ALA A 508 7.39 -10.41 -5.05
CA ALA A 508 8.32 -11.03 -4.11
C ALA A 508 9.25 -11.98 -4.88
N ILE A 509 10.44 -11.51 -5.23
CA ILE A 509 11.44 -12.30 -5.94
C ILE A 509 12.03 -13.29 -4.94
N GLN A 510 11.64 -14.57 -5.05
CA GLN A 510 12.20 -15.62 -4.20
C GLN A 510 13.42 -16.25 -4.86
N THR A 511 13.47 -16.23 -6.19
CA THR A 511 14.56 -16.83 -6.97
C THR A 511 14.98 -15.89 -8.09
N LEU A 512 16.26 -15.52 -8.09
CA LEU A 512 16.81 -14.76 -9.21
C LEU A 512 16.83 -15.63 -10.48
N PRO A 513 16.63 -15.03 -11.67
CA PRO A 513 16.71 -15.77 -12.92
C PRO A 513 18.08 -16.43 -13.09
N GLN A 514 18.10 -17.66 -13.60
CA GLN A 514 19.36 -18.38 -13.84
C GLN A 514 20.19 -17.79 -14.99
N HIS A 515 19.57 -17.00 -15.85
CA HIS A 515 20.20 -16.31 -16.97
C HIS A 515 20.10 -14.79 -16.80
N MET A 516 21.23 -14.10 -16.93
CA MET A 516 21.25 -12.64 -17.03
C MET A 516 20.86 -12.22 -18.44
N TRP A 517 19.80 -11.43 -18.56
CA TRP A 517 19.38 -10.84 -19.84
C TRP A 517 19.93 -9.43 -19.97
N SER A 518 20.49 -9.12 -21.14
CA SER A 518 20.95 -7.77 -21.47
C SER A 518 19.83 -6.99 -22.15
N TYR A 519 19.47 -5.85 -21.57
CA TYR A 519 18.45 -4.93 -22.10
C TYR A 519 19.14 -3.63 -22.52
N PRO A 520 19.73 -3.56 -23.73
CA PRO A 520 20.64 -2.47 -24.11
C PRO A 520 19.96 -1.11 -24.22
N ASN A 521 18.64 -1.06 -24.38
CA ASN A 521 17.86 0.17 -24.50
C ASN A 521 17.00 0.48 -23.26
N LEU A 522 17.26 -0.20 -22.13
CA LEU A 522 16.52 0.01 -20.89
C LEU A 522 16.78 1.43 -20.35
N THR A 523 15.74 2.25 -20.30
CA THR A 523 15.81 3.61 -19.73
C THR A 523 15.12 3.68 -18.37
N THR A 524 14.15 2.80 -18.11
CA THR A 524 13.29 2.87 -16.92
C THR A 524 13.18 1.51 -16.25
N PHE A 525 13.49 1.45 -14.96
CA PHE A 525 13.33 0.27 -14.13
C PHE A 525 12.50 0.63 -12.88
N ILE A 526 11.36 -0.03 -12.71
CA ILE A 526 10.42 0.21 -11.62
C ILE A 526 10.38 -1.02 -10.72
N SER A 527 10.69 -0.84 -9.44
CA SER A 527 10.61 -1.87 -8.40
C SER A 527 10.18 -1.25 -7.07
N HIS A 528 9.50 -2.02 -6.20
CA HIS A 528 9.12 -1.54 -4.87
C HIS A 528 10.10 -1.99 -3.78
N ALA A 529 10.32 -1.13 -2.77
CA ALA A 529 11.18 -1.44 -1.65
C ALA A 529 10.47 -2.41 -0.70
N GLY A 530 10.78 -3.70 -0.80
CA GLY A 530 10.14 -4.80 -0.06
C GLY A 530 10.04 -6.09 -0.87
N ASP A 531 10.24 -6.00 -2.18
CA ASP A 531 10.20 -7.10 -3.16
C ASP A 531 11.34 -8.12 -3.03
N TYR A 532 12.31 -7.84 -2.14
CA TYR A 532 13.43 -8.70 -1.84
C TYR A 532 13.27 -9.24 -0.41
N ALA A 533 12.64 -10.41 -0.27
CA ALA A 533 12.71 -11.17 0.96
C ALA A 533 14.07 -11.89 0.98
N ASN A 534 14.90 -11.54 1.97
CA ASN A 534 16.08 -12.29 2.40
C ASN A 534 16.98 -12.84 1.28
N ASP A 535 17.97 -12.06 0.85
CA ASP A 535 19.32 -12.63 0.82
C ASP A 535 20.41 -11.57 0.91
N GLN A 536 21.53 -12.03 1.46
CA GLN A 536 22.69 -11.23 1.82
C GLN A 536 23.29 -10.53 0.59
N GLY A 537 23.06 -9.22 0.50
CA GLY A 537 23.94 -8.26 -0.18
C GLY A 537 24.19 -8.51 -1.66
N MET A 538 23.34 -8.00 -2.55
CA MET A 538 23.72 -7.76 -3.94
C MET A 538 23.07 -6.48 -4.47
N PHE A 539 23.84 -5.40 -4.45
CA PHE A 539 23.66 -4.26 -5.37
C PHE A 539 24.89 -4.11 -6.28
N SER A 540 25.86 -5.03 -6.24
CA SER A 540 26.98 -5.05 -7.19
C SER A 540 26.60 -5.64 -8.53
N ASP A 541 25.61 -6.55 -8.57
CA ASP A 541 25.20 -7.25 -9.78
C ASP A 541 23.67 -7.26 -9.85
N SER A 542 23.10 -6.25 -10.51
CA SER A 542 21.70 -6.31 -10.93
C SER A 542 21.55 -7.46 -11.93
N PRO A 543 20.57 -8.37 -11.78
CA PRO A 543 20.31 -9.43 -12.78
C PRO A 543 19.92 -8.89 -14.16
N PHE A 544 19.65 -7.58 -14.25
CA PHE A 544 19.30 -6.86 -15.47
C PHE A 544 20.48 -6.18 -16.15
N GLY A 545 21.72 -6.38 -15.66
CA GLY A 545 22.94 -5.87 -16.31
C GLY A 545 22.89 -4.37 -16.60
N ILE A 546 22.45 -3.59 -15.62
CA ILE A 546 22.37 -2.12 -15.75
C ILE A 546 23.77 -1.57 -15.44
N GLU A 547 24.52 -1.19 -16.47
CA GLU A 547 25.75 -0.38 -16.34
C GLU A 547 25.45 1.07 -15.95
#